data_AF-A0A959UHU5-F1
#
_entry.id   AF-A0A959UHU5-F1
#
_cell.length_a   1.000
_cell.length_b   1.000
_cell.length_c   1.000
_cell.angle_alpha   90.00
_cell.angle_beta   90.00
_cell.angle_gamma   90.00
#
_symmetry.space_group_name_H-M   'P 1'
#
loop_
_entity.id
_entity.type
_entity.pdbx_description
1 polymer ?
#
loop_
_entity_poly.entity_id
_entity_poly.type
_entity_poly.pdbx_seq_one_letter_code
_entity_poly.pdbx_strand_id
1 'polypeptide(L)'
;MIEKKKSKSADLESKKIIFIEIGLIIALAAVLLAFEWKSFEKQEIDLASRSVDDTPEEMIEITQHEKPPPPPKPPQQTTVIEIVEDEMEIEDDIEIDVEADEETEMQEYIPVEEEEEEEEEAQIFTVVESMPGFPGGDAARIKYLNENIQYPQMARESGIQGRVFVTFVVEKDGSVTDVRVLRGIGGGCDEEAV
;
A
#
# COMPACT_ATOMS: atom_id res chain seq x y z
N MET A 1 -2.55 6.99 -96.51
CA MET A 1 -2.76 7.44 -95.11
C MET A 1 -3.23 6.23 -94.33
N ILE A 2 -2.51 5.84 -93.29
CA ILE A 2 -2.68 4.54 -92.60
C ILE A 2 -3.85 4.66 -91.62
N GLU A 3 -4.93 3.93 -91.89
CA GLU A 3 -6.07 3.79 -91.00
C GLU A 3 -5.74 2.77 -89.90
N LYS A 4 -5.56 3.26 -88.67
CA LYS A 4 -5.30 2.41 -87.50
C LYS A 4 -6.59 1.69 -87.11
N LYS A 5 -6.80 0.48 -87.63
CA LYS A 5 -7.86 -0.44 -87.16
C LYS A 5 -7.68 -0.68 -85.65
N LYS A 6 -8.48 -0.01 -84.82
CA LYS A 6 -8.65 -0.38 -83.41
C LYS A 6 -9.36 -1.73 -83.38
N SER A 7 -8.68 -2.77 -82.88
CA SER A 7 -9.33 -4.09 -82.72
C SER A 7 -10.29 -4.04 -81.53
N LYS A 8 -11.47 -4.67 -81.69
CA LYS A 8 -12.53 -4.78 -80.67
C LYS A 8 -12.07 -5.48 -79.38
N SER A 9 -10.94 -6.20 -79.43
CA SER A 9 -10.32 -6.90 -78.30
C SER A 9 -9.41 -6.02 -77.44
N ALA A 10 -9.10 -4.80 -77.87
CA ALA A 10 -8.33 -3.82 -77.10
C ALA A 10 -9.22 -2.75 -76.42
N ASP A 11 -10.55 -2.94 -76.46
CA ASP A 11 -11.50 -2.02 -75.85
C ASP A 11 -11.56 -2.24 -74.33
N LEU A 12 -10.94 -1.33 -73.59
CA LEU A 12 -10.75 -1.41 -72.13
C LEU A 12 -11.88 -0.73 -71.35
N GLU A 13 -12.87 -0.11 -72.01
CA GLU A 13 -13.89 0.71 -71.35
C GLU A 13 -14.71 -0.07 -70.32
N SER A 14 -15.05 -1.33 -70.60
CA SER A 14 -15.80 -2.19 -69.67
C SER A 14 -14.99 -2.68 -68.47
N LYS A 15 -13.66 -2.62 -68.56
CA LYS A 15 -12.74 -3.06 -67.49
C LYS A 15 -12.23 -1.89 -66.63
N LYS A 16 -12.43 -0.65 -67.06
CA LYS A 16 -12.03 0.57 -66.31
C LYS A 16 -12.58 0.56 -64.88
N ILE A 17 -13.86 0.19 -64.71
CA ILE A 17 -14.50 0.11 -63.39
C ILE A 17 -13.82 -0.93 -62.50
N ILE A 18 -13.51 -2.10 -63.06
CA ILE A 18 -12.82 -3.19 -62.33
C ILE A 18 -11.40 -2.75 -61.91
N PHE A 19 -10.68 -2.04 -62.77
CA PHE A 19 -9.35 -1.51 -62.40
C PHE A 19 -9.43 -0.41 -61.33
N ILE A 20 -10.47 0.42 -61.36
CA ILE A 20 -10.73 1.43 -60.31
C ILE A 20 -11.07 0.75 -58.98
N GLU A 21 -11.91 -0.29 -58.99
CA GLU A 21 -12.30 -1.04 -57.80
C GLU A 21 -11.11 -1.78 -57.18
N ILE A 22 -10.28 -2.45 -57.99
CA ILE A 22 -9.05 -3.10 -57.54
C ILE A 22 -8.09 -2.06 -56.92
N GLY A 23 -7.94 -0.89 -57.54
CA GLY A 23 -7.14 0.21 -56.99
C GLY A 23 -7.66 0.72 -55.64
N LEU A 24 -8.99 0.83 -55.50
CA LEU A 24 -9.64 1.25 -54.26
C LEU A 24 -9.45 0.23 -53.14
N ILE A 25 -9.54 -1.07 -53.44
CA ILE A 25 -9.27 -2.14 -52.46
C ILE A 25 -7.81 -2.09 -52.00
N ILE A 26 -6.85 -1.90 -52.92
CA ILE A 26 -5.43 -1.80 -52.58
C ILE A 26 -5.16 -0.55 -51.72
N ALA A 27 -5.79 0.59 -52.04
CA ALA A 27 -5.66 1.82 -51.27
C ALA A 27 -6.22 1.66 -49.84
N LEU A 28 -7.40 1.04 -49.69
CA LEU A 28 -7.98 0.75 -48.37
C LEU A 28 -7.12 -0.23 -47.57
N ALA A 29 -6.58 -1.26 -48.21
CA ALA A 29 -5.68 -2.20 -47.56
C ALA A 29 -4.38 -1.52 -47.07
N ALA A 30 -3.82 -0.60 -47.86
CA ALA A 30 -2.66 0.18 -47.47
C ALA A 30 -2.95 1.11 -46.28
N VAL A 31 -4.14 1.73 -46.24
CA VAL A 31 -4.57 2.56 -45.09
C VAL A 31 -4.76 1.71 -43.84
N LEU A 32 -5.41 0.55 -43.94
CA LEU A 32 -5.56 -0.36 -42.80
C LEU A 32 -4.20 -0.86 -42.30
N LEU A 33 -3.29 -1.25 -43.19
CA LEU A 33 -1.93 -1.62 -42.82
C LEU A 33 -1.18 -0.47 -42.15
N ALA A 34 -1.35 0.77 -42.60
CA ALA A 34 -0.72 1.93 -41.97
C ALA A 34 -1.27 2.22 -40.57
N PHE A 35 -2.57 2.05 -40.34
CA PHE A 35 -3.19 2.21 -39.02
C PHE A 35 -2.90 1.04 -38.07
N GLU A 36 -2.83 -0.19 -38.60
CA GLU A 36 -2.41 -1.37 -37.84
C GLU A 36 -0.90 -1.41 -37.63
N TRP A 37 -0.13 -0.57 -38.33
CA TRP A 37 1.28 -0.40 -38.06
C TRP A 37 1.42 0.31 -36.71
N LYS A 38 1.36 -0.48 -35.64
CA LYS A 38 1.78 -0.07 -34.31
C LYS A 38 3.26 0.27 -34.37
N SER A 39 3.54 1.55 -34.51
CA SER A 39 4.80 2.10 -34.04
C SER A 39 4.72 2.05 -32.52
N PHE A 40 5.26 0.99 -31.93
CA PHE A 40 5.64 1.03 -30.53
C PHE A 40 6.79 2.03 -30.47
N GLU A 41 6.47 3.30 -30.19
CA GLU A 41 7.46 4.23 -29.68
C GLU A 41 8.05 3.52 -28.47
N LYS A 42 9.28 3.03 -28.62
CA LYS A 42 10.02 2.43 -27.52
C LYS A 42 10.28 3.60 -26.58
N GLN A 43 9.34 3.82 -25.66
CA GLN A 43 9.56 4.67 -24.53
C GLN A 43 10.61 3.93 -23.71
N GLU A 44 11.88 4.16 -24.05
CA GLU A 44 12.95 3.96 -23.09
C GLU A 44 12.64 4.95 -21.99
N ILE A 45 11.93 4.46 -20.96
CA ILE A 45 11.78 5.16 -19.70
C ILE A 45 13.20 5.21 -19.16
N ASP A 46 13.91 6.26 -19.53
CA ASP A 46 15.14 6.63 -18.88
C ASP A 46 14.75 7.11 -17.47
N LEU A 47 14.79 6.17 -16.52
CA LEU A 47 14.52 6.43 -15.11
C LEU A 47 15.41 7.55 -14.54
N ALA A 48 16.48 7.94 -15.23
CA ALA A 48 17.40 9.01 -14.81
C ALA A 48 16.92 10.43 -15.16
N SER A 49 15.93 10.61 -16.05
CA SER A 49 15.48 11.94 -16.49
C SER A 49 14.01 12.24 -16.18
N ARG A 50 13.47 11.66 -15.09
CA ARG A 50 12.21 12.11 -14.50
C ARG A 50 12.39 13.49 -13.88
N SER A 51 12.50 14.54 -14.70
CA SER A 51 12.02 15.85 -14.31
C SER A 51 10.53 15.68 -14.04
N VAL A 52 10.17 15.88 -12.77
CA VAL A 52 8.78 16.06 -12.36
C VAL A 52 8.22 17.16 -13.25
N ASP A 53 7.38 16.78 -14.21
CA ASP A 53 6.56 17.74 -14.92
C ASP A 53 5.64 18.32 -13.85
N ASP A 54 5.97 19.54 -13.43
CA ASP A 54 5.31 20.33 -12.42
C ASP A 54 3.95 20.75 -12.99
N THR A 55 3.02 19.81 -13.08
CA THR A 55 1.60 20.15 -13.22
C THR A 55 1.16 20.69 -11.87
N PRO A 56 0.81 21.98 -11.73
CA PRO A 56 0.34 22.50 -10.47
C PRO A 56 -0.94 21.74 -10.11
N GLU A 57 -0.88 20.93 -9.05
CA GLU A 57 -2.05 20.30 -8.47
C GLU A 57 -3.01 21.43 -8.08
N GLU A 58 -4.15 21.51 -8.76
CA GLU A 58 -5.22 22.45 -8.43
C GLU A 58 -5.80 22.01 -7.09
N MET A 59 -5.23 22.56 -6.03
CA MET A 59 -5.56 22.29 -4.64
C MET A 59 -7.02 22.68 -4.40
N ILE A 60 -7.92 21.70 -4.34
CA ILE A 60 -9.31 21.93 -3.94
C ILE A 60 -9.34 22.35 -2.46
N GLU A 61 -9.96 23.49 -2.17
CA GLU A 61 -10.15 23.97 -0.79
C GLU A 61 -10.98 22.96 0.01
N ILE A 62 -10.39 22.42 1.06
CA ILE A 62 -11.05 21.50 1.99
C ILE A 62 -12.04 22.34 2.82
N THR A 63 -13.34 22.10 2.66
CA THR A 63 -14.36 22.74 3.49
C THR A 63 -14.19 22.25 4.93
N GLN A 64 -13.60 23.07 5.81
CA GLN A 64 -13.49 22.73 7.23
C GLN A 64 -14.90 22.63 7.83
N HIS A 65 -15.32 21.42 8.15
CA HIS A 65 -16.56 21.17 8.85
C HIS A 65 -16.30 21.32 10.35
N GLU A 66 -16.72 22.43 10.96
CA GLU A 66 -16.70 22.57 12.43
C GLU A 66 -17.52 21.43 13.04
N LYS A 67 -16.86 20.53 13.77
CA LYS A 67 -17.56 19.49 14.53
C LYS A 67 -18.43 20.20 15.57
N PRO A 68 -19.74 19.91 15.67
CA PRO A 68 -20.58 20.50 16.70
C PRO A 68 -19.97 20.23 18.09
N PRO A 69 -20.07 21.19 19.03
CA PRO A 69 -19.45 21.06 20.34
C PRO A 69 -19.91 19.76 20.99
N PRO A 70 -18.98 19.02 21.64
CA PRO A 70 -19.32 17.75 22.27
C PRO A 70 -20.45 17.97 23.27
N PRO A 71 -21.47 17.09 23.29
CA PRO A 71 -22.58 17.23 24.21
C PRO A 71 -22.06 17.28 25.65
N PRO A 72 -22.67 18.10 26.52
CA PRO A 72 -22.25 18.19 27.91
C PRO A 72 -22.25 16.80 28.54
N LYS A 73 -21.15 16.45 29.22
CA LYS A 73 -21.00 15.16 29.89
C LYS A 73 -22.22 14.93 30.79
N PRO A 74 -22.87 13.75 30.72
CA PRO A 74 -23.99 13.43 31.60
C PRO A 74 -23.59 13.67 33.06
N PRO A 75 -24.48 14.25 33.89
CA PRO A 75 -24.20 14.42 35.31
C PRO A 75 -23.84 13.06 35.92
N GLN A 76 -22.69 13.01 36.60
CA GLN A 76 -22.27 11.80 37.31
C GLN A 76 -23.32 11.52 38.38
N GLN A 77 -23.98 10.36 38.29
CA GLN A 77 -24.84 9.89 39.37
C GLN A 77 -23.93 9.45 40.51
N THR A 78 -23.94 10.20 41.62
CA THR A 78 -23.28 9.77 42.85
C THR A 78 -24.07 8.61 43.44
N THR A 79 -23.63 7.38 43.18
CA THR A 79 -24.12 6.22 43.94
C THR A 79 -23.56 6.33 45.35
N VAL A 80 -24.44 6.64 46.31
CA VAL A 80 -24.15 6.55 47.74
C VAL A 80 -23.81 5.10 48.03
N ILE A 81 -22.57 4.86 48.44
CA ILE A 81 -22.08 3.54 48.84
C ILE A 81 -22.71 3.26 50.22
N GLU A 82 -23.60 2.27 50.29
CA GLU A 82 -24.08 1.73 51.55
C GLU A 82 -22.95 0.88 52.14
N ILE A 83 -22.37 1.37 53.23
CA ILE A 83 -21.28 0.70 53.94
C ILE A 83 -21.90 -0.49 54.66
N VAL A 84 -21.63 -1.69 54.16
CA VAL A 84 -21.90 -2.93 54.88
C VAL A 84 -20.81 -3.05 55.95
N GLU A 85 -21.19 -3.09 57.22
CA GLU A 85 -20.28 -3.37 58.32
C GLU A 85 -19.87 -4.85 58.24
N ASP A 86 -18.64 -5.12 57.79
CA ASP A 86 -18.00 -6.42 57.94
C ASP A 86 -17.49 -6.55 59.38
N GLU A 87 -18.24 -7.27 60.23
CA GLU A 87 -17.76 -7.76 61.52
C GLU A 87 -16.99 -9.08 61.28
N MET A 88 -15.67 -8.98 61.13
CA MET A 88 -14.78 -10.13 61.11
C MET A 88 -14.19 -10.30 62.52
N GLU A 89 -14.61 -11.34 63.24
CA GLU A 89 -13.99 -11.73 64.51
C GLU A 89 -12.56 -12.21 64.24
N ILE A 90 -11.58 -11.52 64.81
CA ILE A 90 -10.16 -11.90 64.77
C ILE A 90 -9.92 -12.84 65.96
N GLU A 91 -9.62 -14.11 65.70
CA GLU A 91 -9.08 -15.02 66.73
C GLU A 91 -7.59 -14.65 66.97
N ASP A 92 -7.33 -13.90 68.04
CA ASP A 92 -5.98 -13.61 68.54
C ASP A 92 -5.39 -14.83 69.26
N ASP A 93 -4.86 -15.80 68.50
CA ASP A 93 -3.92 -16.80 69.03
C ASP A 93 -2.57 -16.64 68.31
N ILE A 94 -1.81 -15.62 68.72
CA ILE A 94 -0.38 -15.49 68.39
C ILE A 94 0.39 -15.98 69.62
N GLU A 95 0.86 -17.23 69.60
CA GLU A 95 1.85 -17.72 70.55
C GLU A 95 3.20 -17.06 70.25
N ILE A 96 3.52 -16.00 70.99
CA ILE A 96 4.85 -15.39 70.98
C ILE A 96 5.76 -16.28 71.82
N ASP A 97 6.66 -16.99 71.17
CA ASP A 97 7.74 -17.71 71.84
C ASP A 97 8.73 -16.70 72.44
N VAL A 98 8.89 -16.71 73.76
CA VAL A 98 9.61 -15.68 74.54
C VAL A 98 11.10 -15.99 74.67
N GLU A 99 11.65 -16.87 73.83
CA GLU A 99 13.10 -17.15 73.78
C GLU A 99 13.71 -16.77 72.42
N ALA A 100 13.66 -15.48 72.08
CA ALA A 100 14.50 -14.90 71.03
C ALA A 100 15.64 -14.10 71.69
N ASP A 101 16.85 -14.65 71.65
CA ASP A 101 18.08 -14.07 72.22
C ASP A 101 18.70 -13.01 71.29
N GLU A 102 19.55 -12.13 71.86
CA GLU A 102 20.20 -10.98 71.17
C GLU A 102 21.11 -11.34 69.98
N GLU A 103 21.35 -12.64 69.69
CA GLU A 103 22.19 -13.11 68.58
C GLU A 103 21.45 -13.30 67.24
N THR A 104 20.16 -12.96 67.15
CA THR A 104 19.42 -13.10 65.88
C THR A 104 19.85 -12.00 64.90
N GLU A 105 20.73 -12.34 63.95
CA GLU A 105 21.20 -11.42 62.90
C GLU A 105 20.02 -10.92 62.03
N MET A 106 19.66 -9.65 62.20
CA MET A 106 18.71 -8.96 61.34
C MET A 106 19.34 -8.77 59.96
N GLN A 107 18.75 -9.35 58.93
CA GLN A 107 19.18 -9.13 57.55
C GLN A 107 18.90 -7.67 57.16
N GLU A 108 19.97 -6.93 56.88
CA GLU A 108 19.91 -5.54 56.42
C GLU A 108 19.29 -5.51 55.01
N TYR A 109 18.10 -4.92 54.90
CA TYR A 109 17.41 -4.77 53.62
C TYR A 109 18.12 -3.71 52.78
N ILE A 110 18.81 -4.15 51.73
CA ILE A 110 19.34 -3.28 50.68
C ILE A 110 18.21 -3.06 49.67
N PRO A 111 17.69 -1.84 49.51
CA PRO A 111 16.70 -1.58 48.47
C PRO A 111 17.34 -1.84 47.10
N VAL A 112 16.70 -2.69 46.30
CA VAL A 112 17.08 -2.92 44.91
C VAL A 112 16.79 -1.62 44.17
N GLU A 113 17.84 -0.93 43.69
CA GLU A 113 17.69 0.13 42.70
C GLU A 113 17.17 -0.53 41.42
N GLU A 114 15.90 -0.26 41.08
CA GLU A 114 15.39 -0.52 39.75
C GLU A 114 16.10 0.45 38.80
N GLU A 115 17.04 -0.05 38.01
CA GLU A 115 17.55 0.67 36.85
C GLU A 115 16.38 0.83 35.86
N GLU A 116 15.80 2.03 35.78
CA GLU A 116 14.91 2.40 34.68
C GLU A 116 15.74 2.42 33.39
N GLU A 117 15.65 1.34 32.60
CA GLU A 117 16.15 1.34 31.22
C GLU A 117 15.32 2.37 30.43
N GLU A 118 15.91 3.55 30.16
CA GLU A 118 15.36 4.50 29.18
C GLU A 118 15.33 3.82 27.80
N GLU A 119 14.15 3.37 27.37
CA GLU A 119 13.93 2.91 26.00
C GLU A 119 14.20 4.10 25.04
N GLU A 120 15.35 4.09 24.37
CA GLU A 120 15.64 5.04 23.30
C GLU A 120 14.60 4.87 22.19
N GLU A 121 13.64 5.80 22.09
CA GLU A 121 12.64 5.81 21.02
C GLU A 121 13.36 5.84 19.66
N ALA A 122 13.26 4.73 18.91
CA ALA A 122 13.88 4.59 17.62
C ALA A 122 13.28 5.62 16.63
N GLN A 123 14.09 6.62 16.26
CA GLN A 123 13.66 7.66 15.32
C GLN A 123 13.58 7.08 13.90
N ILE A 124 12.39 7.15 13.30
CA ILE A 124 12.16 6.72 11.91
C ILE A 124 12.67 7.80 10.96
N PHE A 125 13.72 7.48 10.19
CA PHE A 125 14.26 8.39 9.19
C PHE A 125 13.55 8.22 7.84
N THR A 126 12.95 9.28 7.33
CA THR A 126 12.29 9.29 6.01
C THR A 126 13.22 9.67 4.87
N VAL A 127 14.32 10.37 5.16
CA VAL A 127 15.32 10.80 4.18
C VAL A 127 16.71 10.45 4.71
N VAL A 128 17.40 9.55 4.00
CA VAL A 128 18.74 9.06 4.33
C VAL A 128 19.63 9.06 3.09
N GLU A 129 20.95 9.20 3.26
CA GLU A 129 21.91 9.17 2.15
C GLU A 129 21.95 7.81 1.44
N SER A 130 21.68 6.72 2.18
CA SER A 130 21.63 5.36 1.67
C SER A 130 20.28 4.74 1.97
N MET A 131 19.46 4.52 0.93
CA MET A 131 18.16 3.88 1.06
C MET A 131 18.30 2.36 1.29
N PRO A 132 17.40 1.74 2.07
CA PRO A 132 17.37 0.28 2.21
C PRO A 132 17.07 -0.38 0.86
N GLY A 133 17.82 -1.42 0.53
CA GLY A 133 17.68 -2.18 -0.72
C GLY A 133 17.36 -3.63 -0.44
N PHE A 134 16.54 -4.24 -1.29
CA PHE A 134 16.26 -5.67 -1.22
C PHE A 134 17.52 -6.48 -1.61
N PRO A 135 17.86 -7.58 -0.93
CA PRO A 135 19.01 -8.40 -1.30
C PRO A 135 18.84 -8.94 -2.73
N GLY A 136 19.78 -8.62 -3.62
CA GLY A 136 19.69 -8.94 -5.04
C GLY A 136 18.97 -7.90 -5.92
N GLY A 137 18.64 -6.74 -5.35
CA GLY A 137 18.08 -5.59 -6.07
C GLY A 137 16.60 -5.75 -6.44
N ASP A 138 16.11 -4.84 -7.28
CA ASP A 138 14.70 -4.78 -7.67
C ASP A 138 14.21 -6.05 -8.39
N ALA A 139 15.07 -6.70 -9.16
CA ALA A 139 14.70 -7.92 -9.88
C ALA A 139 14.37 -9.07 -8.91
N ALA A 140 15.18 -9.24 -7.86
CA ALA A 140 14.93 -10.23 -6.81
C ALA A 140 13.67 -9.87 -6.01
N ARG A 141 13.45 -8.59 -5.72
CA ARG A 141 12.22 -8.11 -5.05
C ARG A 141 10.97 -8.46 -5.84
N ILE A 142 10.95 -8.16 -7.14
CA ILE A 142 9.77 -8.45 -8.00
C ILE A 142 9.52 -9.96 -8.06
N LYS A 143 10.58 -10.76 -8.17
CA LYS A 143 10.45 -12.22 -8.17
C LYS A 143 9.86 -12.72 -6.85
N TYR A 144 10.41 -12.27 -5.72
CA TYR A 144 9.91 -12.61 -4.39
C TYR A 144 8.42 -12.24 -4.27
N LEU A 145 8.04 -11.04 -4.72
CA LEU A 145 6.67 -10.58 -4.63
C LEU A 145 5.71 -11.44 -5.48
N ASN A 146 6.10 -11.83 -6.69
CA ASN A 146 5.29 -12.70 -7.54
C ASN A 146 5.13 -14.13 -6.98
N GLU A 147 6.12 -14.61 -6.22
CA GLU A 147 6.08 -15.95 -5.61
C GLU A 147 5.27 -15.96 -4.30
N ASN A 148 5.20 -14.84 -3.58
CA ASN A 148 4.58 -14.76 -2.26
C ASN A 148 3.20 -14.08 -2.25
N ILE A 149 2.90 -13.17 -3.18
CA ILE A 149 1.57 -12.53 -3.27
C ILE A 149 0.59 -13.47 -4.00
N GLN A 150 -0.55 -13.74 -3.36
CA GLN A 150 -1.67 -14.44 -3.98
C GLN A 150 -2.78 -13.46 -4.31
N TYR A 151 -3.34 -13.56 -5.53
CA TYR A 151 -4.43 -12.69 -5.93
C TYR A 151 -5.78 -13.26 -5.44
N PRO A 152 -6.51 -12.57 -4.55
CA PRO A 152 -7.72 -13.09 -3.93
C PRO A 152 -8.77 -13.52 -4.96
N GLN A 153 -9.46 -14.62 -4.66
CA GLN A 153 -10.50 -15.14 -5.55
C GLN A 153 -11.67 -14.15 -5.73
N MET A 154 -12.04 -13.42 -4.67
CA MET A 154 -13.09 -12.39 -4.72
C MET A 154 -12.76 -11.26 -5.70
N ALA A 155 -11.50 -10.78 -5.70
CA ALA A 155 -11.04 -9.77 -6.63
C ALA A 155 -11.01 -10.28 -8.08
N ARG A 156 -10.65 -11.55 -8.28
CA ARG A 156 -10.65 -12.21 -9.61
C ARG A 156 -12.04 -12.34 -10.20
N GLU A 157 -13.01 -12.78 -9.40
CA GLU A 157 -14.40 -12.98 -9.84
C GLU A 157 -15.10 -11.64 -10.11
N SER A 158 -14.78 -10.62 -9.30
CA SER A 158 -15.36 -9.28 -9.42
C SER A 158 -14.65 -8.40 -10.45
N GLY A 159 -13.56 -8.88 -11.07
CA GLY A 159 -12.77 -8.11 -12.04
C GLY A 159 -12.15 -6.83 -11.46
N ILE A 160 -11.97 -6.77 -10.15
CA ILE A 160 -11.30 -5.65 -9.48
C ILE A 160 -9.83 -5.69 -9.93
N GLN A 161 -9.23 -4.53 -10.19
CA GLN A 161 -7.84 -4.39 -10.56
C GLN A 161 -7.35 -2.99 -10.22
N GLY A 162 -6.07 -2.85 -9.89
CA GLY A 162 -5.48 -1.55 -9.61
C GLY A 162 -4.15 -1.66 -8.89
N ARG A 163 -3.74 -0.59 -8.22
CA ARG A 163 -2.48 -0.49 -7.49
C ARG A 163 -2.77 -0.25 -6.01
N VAL A 164 -2.22 -1.11 -5.17
CA VAL A 164 -2.25 -0.96 -3.70
C VAL A 164 -0.98 -0.24 -3.28
N PHE A 165 -1.12 0.82 -2.49
CA PHE A 165 -0.01 1.57 -1.92
C PHE A 165 0.16 1.17 -0.46
N VAL A 166 1.32 0.60 -0.14
CA VAL A 166 1.68 0.16 1.22
C VAL A 166 2.89 0.97 1.69
N THR A 167 2.86 1.39 2.94
CA THR A 167 4.01 1.95 3.65
C THR A 167 4.44 0.98 4.73
N PHE A 168 5.73 0.88 4.97
CA PHE A 168 6.32 0.04 6.01
C PHE A 168 7.65 0.64 6.45
N VAL A 169 8.08 0.28 7.65
CA VAL A 169 9.37 0.70 8.22
C VAL A 169 10.35 -0.46 8.09
N VAL A 170 11.59 -0.15 7.69
CA VAL A 170 12.68 -1.12 7.64
C VAL A 170 13.60 -0.84 8.82
N GLU A 171 13.69 -1.82 9.72
CA GLU A 171 14.53 -1.75 10.92
C GLU A 171 16.01 -1.93 10.58
N LYS A 172 16.89 -1.65 11.54
CA LYS A 172 18.36 -1.76 11.37
C LYS A 172 18.83 -3.18 11.03
N ASP A 173 18.07 -4.20 11.43
CA ASP A 173 18.34 -5.61 11.15
C ASP A 173 17.79 -6.05 9.77
N GLY A 174 17.07 -5.17 9.07
CA GLY A 174 16.41 -5.47 7.80
C GLY A 174 15.04 -6.14 7.96
N SER A 175 14.52 -6.26 9.19
CA SER A 175 13.14 -6.66 9.41
C SER A 175 12.18 -5.53 9.01
N VAL A 176 10.93 -5.90 8.73
CA VAL A 176 9.89 -4.95 8.31
C VAL A 176 8.85 -4.83 9.42
N THR A 177 8.61 -3.60 9.86
CA THR A 177 7.67 -3.25 10.94
C THR A 177 6.67 -2.18 10.45
N ASP A 178 5.58 -1.99 11.19
CA ASP A 178 4.53 -0.98 10.95
C ASP A 178 4.00 -0.94 9.49
N VAL A 179 3.59 -2.10 8.97
CA VAL A 179 3.01 -2.20 7.63
C VAL A 179 1.60 -1.61 7.62
N ARG A 180 1.36 -0.60 6.78
CA ARG A 180 0.06 0.07 6.63
C ARG A 180 -0.31 0.30 5.17
N VAL A 181 -1.58 0.10 4.84
CA VAL A 181 -2.13 0.40 3.51
C VAL A 181 -2.54 1.88 3.46
N LEU A 182 -1.90 2.67 2.59
CA LEU A 182 -2.25 4.07 2.35
C LEU A 182 -3.45 4.19 1.41
N ARG A 183 -3.48 3.36 0.37
CA ARG A 183 -4.56 3.35 -0.62
C ARG A 183 -4.74 1.95 -1.16
N GLY A 184 -5.90 1.38 -0.83
CA GLY A 184 -6.33 0.08 -1.27
C GLY A 184 -7.21 0.09 -2.52
N ILE A 185 -7.42 -1.10 -3.08
CA ILE A 185 -8.37 -1.36 -4.17
C ILE A 185 -9.56 -2.20 -3.71
N GLY A 186 -9.53 -2.72 -2.47
CA GLY A 186 -10.55 -3.58 -1.91
C GLY A 186 -10.60 -4.98 -2.53
N GLY A 187 -11.60 -5.76 -2.14
CA GLY A 187 -11.82 -7.12 -2.67
C GLY A 187 -10.84 -8.18 -2.13
N GLY A 188 -10.24 -7.95 -0.96
CA GLY A 188 -9.24 -8.84 -0.36
C GLY A 188 -7.80 -8.47 -0.70
N CYS A 189 -7.59 -7.54 -1.65
CA CYS A 189 -6.25 -7.20 -2.14
C CYS A 189 -5.43 -6.39 -1.14
N ASP A 190 -6.11 -5.69 -0.24
CA ASP A 190 -5.47 -4.84 0.76
C ASP A 190 -4.98 -5.72 1.93
N GLU A 191 -5.75 -6.76 2.25
CA GLU A 191 -5.43 -7.76 3.26
C GLU A 191 -4.29 -8.68 2.84
N GLU A 192 -4.22 -9.10 1.57
CA GLU A 192 -3.09 -9.91 1.05
C GLU A 192 -1.79 -9.10 0.92
N ALA A 193 -1.86 -7.77 0.95
CA ALA A 193 -0.69 -6.90 0.78
C ALA A 193 0.06 -6.61 2.10
N VAL A 194 -0.47 -7.03 3.25
CA VAL A 194 0.06 -6.77 4.60
C VAL A 194 0.61 -8.03 5.24
#